data_AF-A0A316BCK8-F1
#
_entry.id   AF-A0A316BCK8-F1
#
_cell.length_a   1.000
_cell.length_b   1.000
_cell.length_c   1.000
_cell.angle_alpha   90.00
_cell.angle_beta   90.00
_cell.angle_gamma   90.00
#
_symmetry.space_group_name_H-M   'P 1'
#
loop_
_entity.id
_entity.type
_entity.pdbx_description
1 polymer ?
#
loop_
_entity_poly.entity_id
_entity_poly.type
_entity_poly.pdbx_seq_one_letter_code
_entity_poly.pdbx_strand_id
1 'polypeptide(L)'
;MKEPSYMIVIPMKESDLADPGNFMNNLTQNGIVKVNNMQFEDDRGMVVDLEVEGFGYQVILNPVDVEIPGFVRPEHAFSEEEIKMLDEARVGLSVCMDFEGDSNRCFYDQLRIIDILFPKLLAVLDCPSEKLLSGKWVSLAARSAILPAPRYLFTVQAISDGGEEVWLHTHGLKRCGLYELEILCSKKDTFNDHYKMIETFALRMLESDEPIEPGDGVFVGQAAGKVLTLTAVDWREALEFYPDATIGTEEDRDDDVHNDDTYVLMIYRNERDEEAKRYTPVQDFDQFLDQNPMYMFSSSETKRMSALAIERIPYMLKAFENKDNTIIVKVGLITDKEHWDGDTPQKEHIWFELKDVKDGSIVAELTQEPYYVSGIKAGDTGTYPFSDITDWLIFTKENRITPDDAYLLEM
;
A
#
# COMPACT_ATOMS: atom_id res chain seq x y z
N MET A 1 -4.12 3.79 -20.75
CA MET A 1 -5.46 3.18 -20.85
C MET A 1 -5.76 2.53 -19.50
N LYS A 2 -7.01 2.53 -19.03
CA LYS A 2 -7.35 1.82 -17.79
C LYS A 2 -7.20 0.31 -18.00
N GLU A 3 -6.51 -0.35 -17.09
CA GLU A 3 -6.25 -1.79 -17.14
C GLU A 3 -7.19 -2.56 -16.20
N PRO A 4 -7.48 -3.85 -16.49
CA PRO A 4 -8.20 -4.69 -15.54
C PRO A 4 -7.30 -5.08 -14.36
N SER A 5 -7.89 -5.30 -13.18
CA SER A 5 -7.17 -5.91 -12.06
C SER A 5 -7.10 -7.43 -12.25
N TYR A 6 -5.95 -7.93 -12.69
CA TYR A 6 -5.69 -9.34 -12.95
C TYR A 6 -4.82 -9.95 -11.84
N MET A 7 -5.39 -10.85 -11.03
CA MET A 7 -4.66 -11.56 -9.97
C MET A 7 -4.63 -13.05 -10.24
N ILE A 8 -3.49 -13.72 -10.02
CA ILE A 8 -3.38 -15.17 -10.11
C ILE A 8 -3.37 -15.76 -8.70
N VAL A 9 -4.39 -16.54 -8.37
CA VAL A 9 -4.46 -17.31 -7.12
C VAL A 9 -3.64 -18.58 -7.26
N ILE A 10 -2.69 -18.77 -6.34
CA ILE A 10 -1.90 -19.99 -6.21
C ILE A 10 -2.47 -20.78 -5.01
N PRO A 11 -3.22 -21.86 -5.24
CA PRO A 11 -3.84 -22.63 -4.16
C PRO A 11 -2.80 -23.47 -3.42
N MET A 12 -3.13 -23.93 -2.21
CA MET A 12 -2.30 -24.90 -1.49
C MET A 12 -2.20 -26.25 -2.21
N LYS A 13 -3.19 -26.58 -3.04
CA LYS A 13 -3.25 -27.81 -3.84
C LYS A 13 -3.81 -27.51 -5.22
N GLU A 14 -3.04 -27.78 -6.26
CA GLU A 14 -3.50 -27.60 -7.65
C GLU A 14 -4.70 -28.48 -8.00
N SER A 15 -4.85 -29.63 -7.35
CA SER A 15 -6.01 -30.52 -7.53
C SER A 15 -7.34 -29.83 -7.22
N ASP A 16 -7.33 -28.75 -6.43
CA ASP A 16 -8.53 -27.99 -6.10
C ASP A 16 -9.10 -27.28 -7.35
N LEU A 17 -8.26 -27.02 -8.37
CA LEU A 17 -8.64 -26.40 -9.64
C LEU A 17 -9.24 -27.39 -10.66
N ALA A 18 -9.13 -28.70 -10.41
CA ALA A 18 -9.56 -29.73 -11.36
C ALA A 18 -11.09 -29.78 -11.57
N ASP A 19 -11.85 -29.36 -10.57
CA ASP A 19 -13.31 -29.24 -10.63
C ASP A 19 -13.73 -27.83 -10.14
N PRO A 20 -14.28 -26.98 -11.02
CA PRO A 20 -14.77 -25.66 -10.63
C PRO A 20 -15.77 -25.69 -9.46
N GLY A 21 -16.52 -26.79 -9.29
CA GLY A 21 -17.41 -26.97 -8.16
C GLY A 21 -16.71 -26.86 -6.80
N ASN A 22 -15.42 -27.17 -6.70
CA ASN A 22 -14.67 -27.12 -5.45
C ASN A 22 -14.59 -25.70 -4.85
N PHE A 23 -14.41 -24.68 -5.70
CA PHE A 23 -14.28 -23.29 -5.27
C PHE A 23 -15.57 -22.49 -5.50
N MET A 24 -16.34 -22.80 -6.56
CA MET A 24 -17.60 -22.09 -6.84
C MET A 24 -18.70 -22.38 -5.82
N ASN A 25 -18.71 -23.58 -5.22
CA ASN A 25 -19.63 -23.88 -4.12
C ASN A 25 -19.37 -22.99 -2.89
N ASN A 26 -18.11 -22.63 -2.63
CA ASN A 26 -17.79 -21.71 -1.53
C ASN A 26 -18.38 -20.32 -1.78
N LEU A 27 -18.28 -19.83 -3.01
CA LEU A 27 -18.81 -18.53 -3.42
C LEU A 27 -20.35 -18.47 -3.29
N THR A 28 -21.05 -19.50 -3.75
CA THR A 28 -22.53 -19.55 -3.73
C THR A 28 -23.15 -19.79 -2.36
N GLN A 29 -22.38 -20.36 -1.41
CA GLN A 29 -22.85 -20.64 -0.05
C GLN A 29 -22.44 -19.55 0.95
N ASN A 30 -21.65 -18.56 0.53
CA ASN A 30 -21.16 -17.51 1.41
C ASN A 30 -22.26 -16.46 1.71
N GLY A 31 -22.31 -15.95 2.94
CA GLY A 31 -23.29 -14.93 3.34
C GLY A 31 -22.93 -13.49 2.95
N ILE A 32 -21.67 -13.25 2.60
CA ILE A 32 -21.14 -11.92 2.22
C ILE A 32 -21.36 -11.66 0.72
N VAL A 33 -21.21 -12.71 -0.10
CA VAL A 33 -21.31 -12.63 -1.55
C VAL A 33 -22.66 -13.14 -2.02
N LYS A 34 -23.31 -12.37 -2.88
CA LYS A 34 -24.53 -12.78 -3.58
C LYS A 34 -24.20 -12.96 -5.06
N VAL A 35 -24.16 -14.21 -5.52
CA VAL A 35 -23.98 -14.52 -6.94
C VAL A 35 -25.30 -14.27 -7.68
N ASN A 36 -25.26 -13.40 -8.68
CA ASN A 36 -26.42 -13.02 -9.49
C ASN A 36 -26.52 -13.89 -10.76
N ASN A 37 -25.39 -14.13 -11.42
CA ASN A 37 -25.32 -14.91 -12.65
C ASN A 37 -23.95 -15.61 -12.78
N MET A 38 -23.93 -16.75 -13.45
CA MET A 38 -22.71 -17.49 -13.80
C MET A 38 -22.87 -18.06 -15.19
N GLN A 39 -21.92 -17.76 -16.08
CA GLN A 39 -21.92 -18.25 -17.44
C GLN A 39 -20.49 -18.52 -17.92
N PHE A 40 -20.34 -19.55 -18.74
CA PHE A 40 -19.10 -19.79 -19.44
C PHE A 40 -19.15 -19.15 -20.82
N GLU A 41 -18.12 -18.40 -21.17
CA GLU A 41 -17.93 -17.77 -22.47
C GLU A 41 -16.64 -18.30 -23.09
N ASP A 42 -16.71 -18.78 -24.34
CA ASP A 42 -15.61 -19.50 -24.99
C ASP A 42 -14.31 -18.68 -25.10
N ASP A 43 -14.42 -17.34 -25.17
CA ASP A 43 -13.31 -16.39 -25.32
C ASP A 43 -12.83 -15.78 -24.00
N ARG A 44 -13.70 -15.70 -22.98
CA ARG A 44 -13.39 -15.06 -21.69
C ARG A 44 -13.24 -16.03 -20.52
N GLY A 45 -13.79 -17.23 -20.61
CA GLY A 45 -13.84 -18.19 -19.51
C GLY A 45 -15.10 -18.12 -18.67
N MET A 46 -14.98 -18.43 -17.37
CA MET A 46 -16.12 -18.36 -16.44
C MET A 46 -16.36 -16.91 -16.00
N VAL A 47 -17.49 -16.36 -16.40
CA VAL A 47 -17.93 -15.00 -16.05
C VAL A 47 -18.97 -15.09 -14.93
N VAL A 48 -18.71 -14.38 -13.85
CA VAL A 48 -19.53 -14.38 -12.64
C VAL A 48 -19.96 -12.96 -12.32
N ASP A 49 -21.26 -12.68 -12.42
CA ASP A 49 -21.82 -11.43 -11.93
C ASP A 49 -22.23 -11.64 -10.47
N LEU A 50 -21.68 -10.84 -9.56
CA LEU A 50 -21.90 -10.99 -8.12
C LEU A 50 -22.01 -9.63 -7.42
N GLU A 51 -22.50 -9.66 -6.19
CA GLU A 51 -22.48 -8.52 -5.27
C GLU A 51 -21.70 -8.88 -4.00
N VAL A 52 -20.83 -7.99 -3.54
CA VAL A 52 -20.20 -8.05 -2.21
C VAL A 52 -20.80 -6.93 -1.37
N GLU A 53 -21.62 -7.28 -0.36
CA GLU A 53 -22.31 -6.30 0.49
C GLU A 53 -23.09 -5.20 -0.28
N GLY A 54 -23.64 -5.56 -1.44
CA GLY A 54 -24.43 -4.66 -2.31
C GLY A 54 -23.65 -3.91 -3.37
N PHE A 55 -22.31 -4.04 -3.41
CA PHE A 55 -21.47 -3.54 -4.50
C PHE A 55 -21.36 -4.59 -5.59
N GLY A 56 -21.76 -4.26 -6.81
CA GLY A 56 -21.79 -5.19 -7.95
C GLY A 56 -20.46 -5.29 -8.67
N TYR A 57 -20.08 -6.51 -9.04
CA TYR A 57 -18.85 -6.82 -9.77
C TYR A 57 -19.10 -7.87 -10.85
N GLN A 58 -18.35 -7.78 -11.94
CA GLN A 58 -18.16 -8.88 -12.88
C GLN A 58 -16.75 -9.44 -12.68
N VAL A 59 -16.68 -10.73 -12.37
CA VAL A 59 -15.42 -11.44 -12.16
C VAL A 59 -15.24 -12.48 -13.25
N ILE A 60 -14.06 -12.49 -13.87
CA ILE A 60 -13.69 -13.45 -14.90
C ILE A 60 -12.66 -14.41 -14.31
N LEU A 61 -12.96 -15.72 -14.39
CA LEU A 61 -12.14 -16.80 -13.82
C LEU A 61 -11.62 -17.72 -14.92
N ASN A 62 -10.30 -17.91 -14.96
CA ASN A 62 -9.66 -18.87 -15.87
C ASN A 62 -8.52 -19.63 -15.18
N PRO A 63 -8.37 -20.94 -15.44
CA PRO A 63 -7.13 -21.64 -15.12
C PRO A 63 -5.99 -21.05 -15.98
N VAL A 64 -4.85 -20.80 -15.37
CA VAL A 64 -3.68 -20.22 -16.03
C VAL A 64 -2.40 -20.91 -15.57
N ASP A 65 -1.40 -20.94 -16.45
CA ASP A 65 -0.07 -21.37 -16.07
C ASP A 65 0.55 -20.35 -15.10
N VAL A 66 1.22 -20.84 -14.07
CA VAL A 66 1.90 -20.02 -13.08
C VAL A 66 3.37 -19.92 -13.46
N GLU A 67 3.77 -18.72 -13.82
CA GLU A 67 5.17 -18.32 -13.92
C GLU A 67 5.32 -17.05 -13.09
N ILE A 68 6.14 -17.10 -12.04
CA ILE A 68 6.42 -15.92 -11.20
C ILE A 68 7.66 -15.25 -11.78
N PRO A 69 7.54 -14.07 -12.40
CA PRO A 69 8.68 -13.38 -12.98
C PRO A 69 9.72 -13.01 -11.93
N GLY A 70 11.01 -13.02 -12.30
CA GLY A 70 12.11 -12.74 -11.35
C GLY A 70 12.16 -11.31 -10.79
N PHE A 71 11.44 -10.38 -11.41
CA PHE A 71 11.29 -9.01 -10.94
C PHE A 71 10.20 -8.86 -9.86
N VAL A 72 9.25 -9.80 -9.78
CA VAL A 72 8.19 -9.77 -8.77
C VAL A 72 8.79 -9.91 -7.38
N ARG A 73 8.31 -9.06 -6.47
CA ARG A 73 8.77 -9.05 -5.08
C ARG A 73 7.73 -9.67 -4.16
N PRO A 74 8.14 -10.57 -3.25
CA PRO A 74 7.32 -10.93 -2.11
C PRO A 74 7.07 -9.69 -1.26
N GLU A 75 5.81 -9.27 -1.15
CA GLU A 75 5.41 -8.18 -0.26
C GLU A 75 5.36 -8.66 1.20
N HIS A 76 5.20 -9.97 1.39
CA HIS A 76 4.99 -10.62 2.67
C HIS A 76 5.97 -11.76 2.88
N ALA A 77 6.16 -12.15 4.14
CA ALA A 77 7.02 -13.28 4.47
C ALA A 77 6.37 -14.62 4.08
N PHE A 78 7.20 -15.52 3.58
CA PHE A 78 6.88 -16.92 3.30
C PHE A 78 7.85 -17.82 4.06
N SER A 79 7.34 -18.93 4.59
CA SER A 79 8.16 -19.99 5.17
C SER A 79 8.93 -20.75 4.09
N GLU A 80 9.98 -21.47 4.50
CA GLU A 80 10.75 -22.32 3.57
C GLU A 80 9.89 -23.39 2.88
N GLU A 81 8.85 -23.88 3.54
CA GLU A 81 7.91 -24.84 2.96
C GLU A 81 7.02 -24.17 1.91
N GLU A 82 6.49 -22.97 2.21
CA GLU A 82 5.69 -22.21 1.25
C GLU A 82 6.50 -21.82 0.01
N ILE A 83 7.78 -21.43 0.17
CA ILE A 83 8.68 -21.13 -0.96
C ILE A 83 8.86 -22.37 -1.85
N LYS A 84 9.09 -23.55 -1.27
CA LYS A 84 9.19 -24.79 -2.07
C LYS A 84 7.90 -25.10 -2.82
N MET A 85 6.75 -24.89 -2.20
CA MET A 85 5.46 -25.07 -2.85
C MET A 85 5.25 -24.07 -4.00
N LEU A 86 5.69 -22.82 -3.84
CA LEU A 86 5.65 -21.80 -4.89
C LEU A 86 6.54 -22.19 -6.08
N ASP A 87 7.75 -22.69 -5.82
CA ASP A 87 8.68 -23.17 -6.85
C ASP A 87 8.12 -24.37 -7.64
N GLU A 88 7.24 -25.16 -7.01
CA GLU A 88 6.58 -26.33 -7.61
C GLU A 88 5.25 -26.00 -8.30
N ALA A 89 4.65 -24.84 -8.02
CA ALA A 89 3.37 -24.43 -8.59
C ALA A 89 3.47 -24.20 -10.12
N ARG A 90 2.53 -24.78 -10.85
CA ARG A 90 2.44 -24.74 -12.32
C ARG A 90 1.09 -24.24 -12.79
N VAL A 91 0.03 -24.43 -12.02
CA VAL A 91 -1.33 -24.02 -12.40
C VAL A 91 -1.99 -23.21 -11.29
N GLY A 92 -2.59 -22.09 -11.67
CA GLY A 92 -3.31 -21.17 -10.81
C GLY A 92 -4.68 -20.83 -11.37
N LEU A 93 -5.43 -20.00 -10.63
CA LEU A 93 -6.69 -19.43 -11.10
C LEU A 93 -6.54 -17.92 -11.22
N SER A 94 -6.67 -17.41 -12.43
CA SER A 94 -6.85 -15.97 -12.63
C SER A 94 -8.20 -15.51 -12.11
N VAL A 95 -8.19 -14.39 -11.40
CA VAL A 95 -9.36 -13.68 -10.90
C VAL A 95 -9.24 -12.25 -11.41
N CYS A 96 -9.94 -11.97 -12.50
CA CYS A 96 -9.89 -10.69 -13.21
C CYS A 96 -11.15 -9.86 -12.92
N MET A 97 -10.95 -8.57 -12.66
CA MET A 97 -12.03 -7.63 -12.36
C MET A 97 -11.69 -6.22 -12.84
N ASP A 98 -12.64 -5.56 -13.49
CA ASP A 98 -12.52 -4.12 -13.76
C ASP A 98 -12.88 -3.33 -12.50
N PHE A 99 -12.03 -2.38 -12.13
CA PHE A 99 -12.32 -1.52 -10.98
C PHE A 99 -13.27 -0.41 -11.41
N GLU A 100 -14.32 -0.15 -10.64
CA GLU A 100 -15.23 0.97 -10.86
C GLU A 100 -15.51 1.68 -9.53
N GLY A 101 -15.42 3.00 -9.53
CA GLY A 101 -15.55 3.79 -8.30
C GLY A 101 -14.29 3.73 -7.44
N ASP A 102 -14.45 3.43 -6.14
CA ASP A 102 -13.36 3.41 -5.16
C ASP A 102 -12.43 2.20 -5.37
N SER A 103 -11.21 2.48 -5.82
CA SER A 103 -10.21 1.44 -6.12
C SER A 103 -9.75 0.66 -4.90
N ASN A 104 -9.68 1.28 -3.71
CA ASN A 104 -9.33 0.58 -2.48
C ASN A 104 -10.43 -0.43 -2.12
N ARG A 105 -11.68 -0.03 -2.32
CA ARG A 105 -12.84 -0.92 -2.12
C ARG A 105 -12.84 -2.08 -3.11
N CYS A 106 -12.60 -1.81 -4.39
CA CYS A 106 -12.50 -2.86 -5.41
C CYS A 106 -11.40 -3.87 -5.07
N PHE A 107 -10.20 -3.40 -4.73
CA PHE A 107 -9.11 -4.29 -4.33
C PHE A 107 -9.46 -5.14 -3.10
N TYR A 108 -10.03 -4.51 -2.06
CA TYR A 108 -10.47 -5.21 -0.87
C TYR A 108 -11.51 -6.29 -1.17
N ASP A 109 -12.53 -5.99 -1.98
CA ASP A 109 -13.56 -6.98 -2.34
C ASP A 109 -13.00 -8.07 -3.27
N GLN A 110 -12.01 -7.79 -4.12
CA GLN A 110 -11.28 -8.81 -4.88
C GLN A 110 -10.56 -9.80 -3.94
N LEU A 111 -9.89 -9.31 -2.89
CA LEU A 111 -9.27 -10.17 -1.88
C LEU A 111 -10.31 -11.01 -1.13
N ARG A 112 -11.49 -10.44 -0.82
CA ARG A 112 -12.60 -11.18 -0.18
C ARG A 112 -13.13 -12.29 -1.08
N ILE A 113 -13.32 -12.01 -2.37
CA ILE A 113 -13.74 -13.00 -3.35
C ILE A 113 -12.70 -14.13 -3.41
N ILE A 114 -11.40 -13.80 -3.44
CA ILE A 114 -10.32 -14.78 -3.43
C ILE A 114 -10.31 -15.64 -2.15
N ASP A 115 -10.41 -15.03 -0.96
CA ASP A 115 -10.46 -15.77 0.33
C ASP A 115 -11.69 -16.68 0.42
N ILE A 116 -12.81 -16.27 -0.17
CA ILE A 116 -14.03 -17.10 -0.23
C ILE A 116 -13.85 -18.27 -1.20
N LEU A 117 -13.32 -18.03 -2.40
CA LEU A 117 -13.05 -19.08 -3.37
C LEU A 117 -12.08 -20.12 -2.79
N PHE A 118 -11.02 -19.67 -2.12
CA PHE A 118 -9.96 -20.49 -1.55
C PHE A 118 -9.67 -20.13 -0.08
N PRO A 119 -10.42 -20.70 0.90
CA PRO A 119 -10.22 -20.40 2.32
C PRO A 119 -8.84 -20.75 2.89
N LYS A 120 -8.05 -21.52 2.13
CA LYS A 120 -6.64 -21.83 2.38
C LYS A 120 -5.87 -21.67 1.07
N LEU A 121 -5.24 -20.51 0.91
CA LEU A 121 -4.42 -20.19 -0.24
C LEU A 121 -2.94 -20.12 0.12
N LEU A 122 -2.08 -20.41 -0.85
CA LEU A 122 -0.63 -20.31 -0.68
C LEU A 122 -0.19 -18.86 -0.91
N ALA A 123 -0.56 -18.30 -2.06
CA ALA A 123 -0.24 -16.92 -2.43
C ALA A 123 -1.22 -16.36 -3.47
N VAL A 124 -1.15 -15.05 -3.66
CA VAL A 124 -1.77 -14.36 -4.80
C VAL A 124 -0.68 -13.55 -5.50
N LEU A 125 -0.50 -13.77 -6.79
CA LEU A 125 0.29 -12.89 -7.64
C LEU A 125 -0.61 -11.75 -8.12
N ASP A 126 -0.39 -10.55 -7.61
CA ASP A 126 -1.05 -9.33 -8.07
C ASP A 126 -0.26 -8.77 -9.26
N CYS A 127 -0.67 -9.12 -10.48
CA CYS A 127 0.11 -8.82 -11.67
C CYS A 127 0.23 -7.31 -11.97
N PRO A 128 -0.84 -6.49 -11.88
CA PRO A 128 -0.73 -5.04 -12.12
C PRO A 128 0.28 -4.34 -11.22
N SER A 129 0.37 -4.72 -9.94
CA SER A 129 1.33 -4.12 -9.00
C SER A 129 2.64 -4.89 -8.88
N GLU A 130 2.77 -6.01 -9.62
CA GLU A 130 3.94 -6.90 -9.62
C GLU A 130 4.34 -7.41 -8.23
N LYS A 131 3.35 -7.72 -7.39
CA LYS A 131 3.55 -8.20 -6.02
C LYS A 131 3.13 -9.65 -5.83
N LEU A 132 3.91 -10.37 -5.05
CA LEU A 132 3.50 -11.68 -4.52
C LEU A 132 2.99 -11.52 -3.08
N LEU A 133 1.69 -11.75 -2.89
CA LEU A 133 1.00 -11.61 -1.62
C LEU A 133 0.89 -12.96 -0.90
N SER A 134 1.22 -13.00 0.40
CA SER A 134 1.05 -14.20 1.22
C SER A 134 -0.42 -14.56 1.36
N GLY A 135 -0.74 -15.85 1.20
CA GLY A 135 -2.10 -16.32 1.41
C GLY A 135 -2.64 -16.07 2.82
N LYS A 136 -1.75 -16.10 3.82
CA LYS A 136 -2.09 -15.76 5.21
C LYS A 136 -2.47 -14.30 5.35
N TRP A 137 -1.71 -13.39 4.72
CA TRP A 137 -2.03 -11.97 4.73
C TRP A 137 -3.34 -11.68 3.97
N VAL A 138 -3.56 -12.31 2.81
CA VAL A 138 -4.82 -12.16 2.06
C VAL A 138 -6.02 -12.55 2.91
N SER A 139 -5.97 -13.69 3.61
CA SER A 139 -7.03 -14.09 4.53
C SER A 139 -7.21 -13.12 5.70
N LEU A 140 -6.11 -12.60 6.27
CA LEU A 140 -6.16 -11.60 7.35
C LEU A 140 -6.86 -10.32 6.87
N ALA A 141 -6.45 -9.81 5.72
CA ALA A 141 -6.94 -8.59 5.10
C ALA A 141 -8.41 -8.73 4.70
N ALA A 142 -8.78 -9.79 3.97
CA ALA A 142 -10.15 -10.06 3.52
C ALA A 142 -11.16 -10.16 4.68
N ARG A 143 -10.72 -10.64 5.84
CA ARG A 143 -11.57 -10.80 7.03
C ARG A 143 -11.53 -9.61 7.99
N SER A 144 -10.70 -8.61 7.70
CA SER A 144 -10.72 -7.32 8.41
C SER A 144 -12.03 -6.60 8.14
N ALA A 145 -12.50 -5.76 9.06
CA ALA A 145 -13.52 -4.74 8.77
C ALA A 145 -12.90 -3.46 8.18
N ILE A 146 -11.57 -3.37 8.16
CA ILE A 146 -10.80 -2.21 7.71
C ILE A 146 -10.14 -2.53 6.37
N LEU A 147 -10.22 -1.59 5.42
CA LEU A 147 -9.60 -1.77 4.11
C LEU A 147 -8.06 -1.90 4.23
N PRO A 148 -7.42 -2.65 3.31
CA PRO A 148 -5.97 -2.62 3.13
C PRO A 148 -5.46 -1.20 2.88
N ALA A 149 -4.17 -0.98 3.13
CA ALA A 149 -3.54 0.30 2.83
C ALA A 149 -3.56 0.58 1.30
N PRO A 150 -3.81 1.83 0.85
CA PRO A 150 -3.81 2.14 -0.58
C PRO A 150 -2.48 1.85 -1.28
N ARG A 151 -1.37 1.80 -0.53
CA ARG A 151 -0.04 1.36 -1.02
C ARG A 151 -0.05 -0.05 -1.63
N TYR A 152 -1.05 -0.89 -1.35
CA TYR A 152 -1.17 -2.21 -1.99
C TYR A 152 -1.60 -2.12 -3.45
N LEU A 153 -2.18 -0.99 -3.88
CA LEU A 153 -2.67 -0.82 -5.25
C LEU A 153 -1.55 -0.69 -6.28
N PHE A 154 -0.35 -0.26 -5.87
CA PHE A 154 0.78 -0.03 -6.77
C PHE A 154 2.09 -0.45 -6.12
N THR A 155 3.13 -0.67 -6.92
CA THR A 155 4.51 -0.73 -6.44
C THR A 155 5.30 0.43 -7.01
N VAL A 156 6.42 0.79 -6.37
CA VAL A 156 7.43 1.68 -6.95
C VAL A 156 8.68 0.84 -7.12
N GLN A 157 9.10 0.63 -8.36
CA GLN A 157 10.32 -0.07 -8.68
C GLN A 157 11.51 0.89 -8.72
N ALA A 158 12.69 0.37 -8.42
CA ALA A 158 13.95 1.08 -8.50
C ALA A 158 14.90 0.29 -9.41
N ILE A 159 15.06 0.76 -10.63
CA ILE A 159 15.87 0.11 -11.67
C ILE A 159 17.21 0.83 -11.80
N SER A 160 18.28 0.06 -11.93
CA SER A 160 19.64 0.56 -12.18
C SER A 160 20.36 -0.42 -13.10
N ASP A 161 21.15 0.11 -14.03
CA ASP A 161 21.98 -0.65 -14.98
C ASP A 161 23.35 -1.09 -14.40
N GLY A 162 23.52 -0.94 -13.08
CA GLY A 162 24.78 -1.16 -12.38
C GLY A 162 25.59 0.12 -12.13
N GLY A 163 25.17 1.24 -12.73
CA GLY A 163 25.67 2.58 -12.44
C GLY A 163 25.22 3.14 -11.08
N GLU A 164 25.38 4.45 -10.89
CA GLU A 164 24.87 5.19 -9.72
C GLU A 164 23.45 5.70 -9.92
N GLU A 165 22.99 5.78 -11.17
CA GLU A 165 21.67 6.24 -11.54
C GLU A 165 20.60 5.19 -11.19
N VAL A 166 19.46 5.68 -10.72
CA VAL A 166 18.27 4.91 -10.40
C VAL A 166 17.07 5.55 -11.10
N TRP A 167 16.35 4.75 -11.87
CA TRP A 167 15.04 5.11 -12.42
C TRP A 167 13.97 4.54 -11.50
N LEU A 168 13.14 5.41 -10.95
CA LEU A 168 11.98 5.02 -10.16
C LEU A 168 10.74 5.10 -11.04
N HIS A 169 9.91 4.07 -11.03
CA HIS A 169 8.61 4.11 -11.72
C HIS A 169 7.57 3.24 -11.00
N THR A 170 6.30 3.63 -11.10
CA THR A 170 5.20 2.85 -10.53
C THR A 170 4.67 1.79 -11.48
N HIS A 171 4.08 0.75 -10.91
CA HIS A 171 3.17 -0.17 -11.60
C HIS A 171 1.91 -0.38 -10.78
N GLY A 172 0.77 -0.40 -11.44
CA GLY A 172 -0.52 -0.80 -10.88
C GLY A 172 -1.48 0.36 -10.69
N LEU A 173 -1.08 1.61 -10.94
CA LEU A 173 -1.99 2.75 -10.91
C LEU A 173 -2.97 2.72 -12.10
N LYS A 174 -2.57 2.15 -13.24
CA LYS A 174 -3.43 2.01 -14.43
C LYS A 174 -4.73 1.23 -14.17
N ARG A 175 -4.73 0.23 -13.25
CA ARG A 175 -5.96 -0.48 -12.90
C ARG A 175 -6.98 0.39 -12.14
N CYS A 176 -6.48 1.43 -11.48
CA CYS A 176 -7.29 2.43 -10.80
C CYS A 176 -7.83 3.50 -11.77
N GLY A 177 -7.44 3.46 -13.05
CA GLY A 177 -7.73 4.50 -14.02
C GLY A 177 -6.84 5.74 -13.87
N LEU A 178 -5.67 5.58 -13.25
CA LEU A 178 -4.67 6.62 -13.03
C LEU A 178 -3.48 6.41 -13.98
N TYR A 179 -2.66 7.43 -14.17
CA TYR A 179 -1.39 7.31 -14.88
C TYR A 179 -0.27 6.82 -13.97
N GLU A 180 0.77 6.21 -14.55
CA GLU A 180 1.97 5.82 -13.81
C GLU A 180 2.89 7.03 -13.60
N LEU A 181 3.69 6.96 -12.54
CA LEU A 181 4.57 8.01 -12.09
C LEU A 181 6.02 7.55 -12.22
N GLU A 182 6.92 8.52 -12.43
CA GLU A 182 8.35 8.26 -12.53
C GLU A 182 9.18 9.34 -11.85
N ILE A 183 10.40 8.97 -11.45
CA ILE A 183 11.49 9.89 -11.17
C ILE A 183 12.73 9.38 -11.90
N LEU A 184 13.24 10.18 -12.84
CA LEU A 184 14.48 9.93 -13.57
C LEU A 184 15.70 10.43 -12.80
N CYS A 185 16.90 9.97 -13.14
CA CYS A 185 18.17 10.46 -12.60
C CYS A 185 18.24 10.54 -11.06
N SER A 186 17.57 9.62 -10.36
CA SER A 186 17.78 9.42 -8.93
C SER A 186 19.13 8.74 -8.68
N LYS A 187 19.61 8.72 -7.44
CA LYS A 187 20.90 8.10 -7.09
C LYS A 187 20.74 7.09 -5.95
N LYS A 188 21.72 6.19 -5.80
CA LYS A 188 21.74 5.19 -4.72
C LYS A 188 21.63 5.77 -3.31
N ASP A 189 22.08 7.01 -3.09
CA ASP A 189 21.98 7.70 -1.82
C ASP A 189 20.67 8.50 -1.64
N THR A 190 20.03 8.94 -2.73
CA THR A 190 18.80 9.78 -2.68
C THR A 190 17.51 9.06 -3.05
N PHE A 191 17.57 7.85 -3.62
CA PHE A 191 16.37 7.19 -4.15
C PHE A 191 15.31 6.87 -3.11
N ASN A 192 15.68 6.70 -1.84
CA ASN A 192 14.68 6.47 -0.78
C ASN A 192 13.81 7.71 -0.52
N ASP A 193 14.37 8.92 -0.63
CA ASP A 193 13.60 10.15 -0.46
C ASP A 193 12.75 10.44 -1.70
N HIS A 194 13.29 10.16 -2.89
CA HIS A 194 12.52 10.19 -4.13
C HIS A 194 11.38 9.15 -4.12
N TYR A 195 11.62 7.95 -3.60
CA TYR A 195 10.60 6.92 -3.39
C TYR A 195 9.45 7.45 -2.54
N LYS A 196 9.75 8.16 -1.44
CA LYS A 196 8.72 8.75 -0.57
C LYS A 196 7.89 9.81 -1.29
N MET A 197 8.53 10.60 -2.16
CA MET A 197 7.85 11.61 -2.97
C MET A 197 6.85 11.00 -3.95
N ILE A 198 7.28 9.98 -4.72
CA ILE A 198 6.43 9.28 -5.67
C ILE A 198 5.31 8.50 -4.97
N GLU A 199 5.61 7.81 -3.86
CA GLU A 199 4.61 7.11 -3.05
C GLU A 199 3.56 8.10 -2.52
N THR A 200 3.98 9.23 -1.96
CA THR A 200 3.05 10.23 -1.43
C THR A 200 2.18 10.80 -2.55
N PHE A 201 2.75 11.11 -3.72
CA PHE A 201 1.97 11.60 -4.86
C PHE A 201 0.93 10.58 -5.33
N ALA A 202 1.32 9.31 -5.48
CA ALA A 202 0.41 8.22 -5.85
C ALA A 202 -0.74 8.06 -4.83
N LEU A 203 -0.44 8.12 -3.54
CA LEU A 203 -1.46 8.10 -2.48
C LEU A 203 -2.42 9.30 -2.61
N ARG A 204 -1.91 10.50 -2.91
CA ARG A 204 -2.74 11.69 -3.15
C ARG A 204 -3.67 11.49 -4.35
N MET A 205 -3.20 10.86 -5.44
CA MET A 205 -4.03 10.54 -6.61
C MET A 205 -5.14 9.54 -6.27
N LEU A 206 -4.84 8.52 -5.47
CA LEU A 206 -5.80 7.49 -5.05
C LEU A 206 -6.88 8.00 -4.09
N GLU A 207 -6.57 9.03 -3.31
CA GLU A 207 -7.47 9.60 -2.30
C GLU A 207 -8.26 10.83 -2.78
N SER A 208 -7.88 11.42 -3.91
CA SER A 208 -8.50 12.65 -4.40
C SER A 208 -9.88 12.38 -4.98
N ASP A 209 -10.88 13.17 -4.56
CA ASP A 209 -12.23 13.12 -5.13
C ASP A 209 -12.26 13.67 -6.57
N GLU A 210 -11.34 14.60 -6.88
CA GLU A 210 -11.15 15.15 -8.23
C GLU A 210 -9.88 14.56 -8.85
N PRO A 211 -9.90 14.14 -10.13
CA PRO A 211 -8.71 13.68 -10.82
C PRO A 211 -7.60 14.73 -10.77
N ILE A 212 -6.38 14.29 -10.43
CA ILE A 212 -5.17 15.13 -10.48
C ILE A 212 -4.62 15.01 -11.91
N GLU A 213 -4.76 16.07 -12.70
CA GLU A 213 -4.33 16.06 -14.11
C GLU A 213 -2.82 16.35 -14.24
N PRO A 214 -2.16 15.88 -15.30
CA PRO A 214 -0.78 16.26 -15.59
C PRO A 214 -0.59 17.78 -15.64
N GLY A 215 0.41 18.28 -14.92
CA GLY A 215 0.69 19.70 -14.74
C GLY A 215 0.04 20.34 -13.49
N ASP A 216 -0.87 19.66 -12.80
CA ASP A 216 -1.43 20.14 -11.53
C ASP A 216 -0.39 20.09 -10.41
N GLY A 217 -0.43 21.08 -9.52
CA GLY A 217 0.42 21.13 -8.33
C GLY A 217 -0.15 20.29 -7.19
N VAL A 218 0.64 19.35 -6.67
CA VAL A 218 0.27 18.49 -5.54
C VAL A 218 1.23 18.72 -4.39
N PHE A 219 0.69 19.22 -3.28
CA PHE A 219 1.43 19.27 -2.02
C PHE A 219 1.66 17.85 -1.50
N VAL A 220 2.92 17.45 -1.33
CA VAL A 220 3.31 16.14 -0.79
C VAL A 220 4.00 16.21 0.56
N GLY A 221 4.46 17.40 0.98
CA GLY A 221 5.16 17.54 2.24
C GLY A 221 6.02 18.78 2.35
N GLN A 222 6.93 18.77 3.31
CA GLN A 222 7.89 19.84 3.54
C GLN A 222 9.28 19.28 3.91
N ALA A 223 10.33 19.96 3.46
CA ALA A 223 11.71 19.60 3.77
C ALA A 223 12.54 20.88 4.02
N ALA A 224 13.29 20.94 5.12
CA ALA A 224 14.11 22.10 5.49
C ALA A 224 13.35 23.47 5.43
N GLY A 225 12.08 23.49 5.82
CA GLY A 225 11.21 24.68 5.77
C GLY A 225 10.74 25.08 4.37
N LYS A 226 11.00 24.25 3.35
CA LYS A 226 10.46 24.39 2.00
C LYS A 226 9.25 23.50 1.81
N VAL A 227 8.25 24.02 1.13
CA VAL A 227 7.10 23.25 0.65
C VAL A 227 7.53 22.40 -0.54
N LEU A 228 7.13 21.12 -0.53
CA LEU A 228 7.29 20.20 -1.64
C LEU A 228 5.96 20.14 -2.40
N THR A 229 5.88 20.87 -3.51
CA THR A 229 4.76 20.80 -4.46
C THR A 229 5.27 20.12 -5.73
N LEU A 230 4.78 18.92 -5.98
CA LEU A 230 5.15 18.15 -7.18
C LEU A 230 4.12 18.34 -8.28
N THR A 231 4.50 17.96 -9.49
CA THR A 231 3.60 17.88 -10.64
C THR A 231 4.04 16.77 -11.58
N ALA A 232 3.10 16.18 -12.30
CA ALA A 232 3.36 15.13 -13.29
C ALA A 232 3.53 15.74 -14.68
N VAL A 233 4.64 15.46 -15.36
CA VAL A 233 4.98 15.95 -16.70
C VAL A 233 5.15 14.77 -17.64
N ASP A 234 4.59 14.83 -18.85
CA ASP A 234 4.72 13.75 -19.84
C ASP A 234 6.20 13.41 -20.04
N TRP A 235 6.56 12.13 -20.01
CA TRP A 235 7.95 11.70 -20.03
C TRP A 235 8.73 12.25 -21.24
N ARG A 236 8.07 12.47 -22.38
CA ARG A 236 8.69 13.00 -23.60
C ARG A 236 9.13 14.45 -23.41
N GLU A 237 8.30 15.25 -22.75
CA GLU A 237 8.63 16.64 -22.39
C GLU A 237 9.67 16.66 -21.26
N ALA A 238 9.52 15.79 -20.26
CA ALA A 238 10.41 15.74 -19.10
C ALA A 238 11.86 15.40 -19.49
N LEU A 239 12.08 14.52 -20.48
CA LEU A 239 13.43 14.17 -20.95
C LEU A 239 14.26 15.38 -21.44
N GLU A 240 13.62 16.48 -21.85
CA GLU A 240 14.34 17.72 -22.20
C GLU A 240 15.13 18.31 -21.01
N PHE A 241 14.75 17.96 -19.77
CA PHE A 241 15.42 18.37 -18.54
C PHE A 241 16.53 17.42 -18.10
N TYR A 242 16.64 16.24 -18.73
CA TYR A 242 17.58 15.18 -18.36
C TYR A 242 18.45 14.75 -19.55
N PRO A 243 19.24 15.66 -20.15
CA PRO A 243 20.04 15.36 -21.35
C PRO A 243 21.15 14.31 -21.12
N ASP A 244 21.50 14.07 -19.85
CA ASP A 244 22.56 13.14 -19.43
C ASP A 244 22.01 11.84 -18.82
N ALA A 245 20.70 11.60 -18.85
CA ALA A 245 20.10 10.37 -18.32
C ALA A 245 20.66 9.13 -19.05
N THR A 246 21.04 8.10 -18.29
CA THR A 246 21.52 6.84 -18.88
C THR A 246 20.48 5.72 -18.83
N ILE A 247 19.40 5.88 -18.06
CA ILE A 247 18.30 4.93 -17.92
C ILE A 247 16.95 5.67 -17.86
N GLY A 248 15.86 4.98 -18.21
CA GLY A 248 14.53 5.60 -18.34
C GLY A 248 14.42 6.53 -19.56
N THR A 249 15.34 6.37 -20.51
CA THR A 249 15.44 7.12 -21.77
C THR A 249 14.38 6.67 -22.78
N GLU A 250 14.35 7.26 -23.97
CA GLU A 250 13.48 6.79 -25.05
C GLU A 250 13.81 5.33 -25.49
N GLU A 251 15.09 4.92 -25.40
CA GLU A 251 15.51 3.56 -25.78
C GLU A 251 14.99 2.50 -24.80
N ASP A 252 14.85 2.85 -23.51
CA ASP A 252 14.34 1.93 -22.47
C ASP A 252 12.84 1.68 -22.55
N ARG A 253 12.12 2.40 -23.44
CA ARG A 253 10.65 2.38 -23.53
C ARG A 253 10.13 1.59 -24.73
N ASP A 254 10.98 0.89 -25.46
CA ASP A 254 10.56 -0.06 -26.52
C ASP A 254 10.13 -1.41 -25.91
N ASP A 255 9.18 -1.37 -24.96
CA ASP A 255 8.76 -2.52 -24.16
C ASP A 255 7.24 -2.66 -23.96
N ASP A 256 6.44 -1.82 -24.61
CA ASP A 256 4.98 -1.77 -24.53
C ASP A 256 4.38 -1.50 -23.12
N VAL A 257 5.22 -1.25 -22.11
CA VAL A 257 4.80 -1.03 -20.72
C VAL A 257 5.03 0.41 -20.30
N HIS A 258 6.21 0.95 -20.61
CA HIS A 258 6.66 2.28 -20.17
C HIS A 258 6.60 3.35 -21.28
N ASN A 259 5.95 3.05 -22.41
CA ASN A 259 5.86 3.94 -23.57
C ASN A 259 4.69 4.93 -23.52
N ASP A 260 3.64 4.65 -22.73
CA ASP A 260 2.42 5.44 -22.69
C ASP A 260 1.79 5.54 -21.29
N ASP A 261 1.07 6.64 -21.06
CA ASP A 261 0.44 7.01 -19.78
C ASP A 261 1.38 6.92 -18.56
N THR A 262 2.59 7.45 -18.73
CA THR A 262 3.60 7.54 -17.67
C THR A 262 4.20 8.95 -17.62
N TYR A 263 4.39 9.47 -16.41
CA TYR A 263 4.70 10.88 -16.19
C TYR A 263 5.82 11.04 -15.15
N VAL A 264 6.80 11.87 -15.49
CA VAL A 264 7.93 12.18 -14.62
C VAL A 264 7.49 13.26 -13.62
N LEU A 265 7.71 12.99 -12.34
CA LEU A 265 7.46 13.94 -11.28
C LEU A 265 8.53 15.03 -11.26
N MET A 266 8.07 16.27 -11.27
CA MET A 266 8.87 17.48 -11.22
C MET A 266 8.37 18.38 -10.08
N ILE A 267 9.14 19.40 -9.70
CA ILE A 267 8.82 20.33 -8.60
C ILE A 267 8.45 21.71 -9.14
N TYR A 268 7.38 22.29 -8.59
CA TYR A 268 7.17 23.74 -8.62
C TYR A 268 7.82 24.39 -7.40
N ARG A 269 8.75 25.34 -7.62
CA ARG A 269 9.49 25.96 -6.51
C ARG A 269 8.66 26.98 -5.73
N ASN A 270 7.56 27.46 -6.32
CA ASN A 270 6.64 28.46 -5.78
C ASN A 270 5.41 28.58 -6.69
N GLU A 271 4.37 29.27 -6.22
CA GLU A 271 3.11 29.50 -6.94
C GLU A 271 3.29 30.13 -8.34
N ARG A 272 4.29 31.00 -8.55
CA ARG A 272 4.53 31.60 -9.87
C ARG A 272 5.11 30.62 -10.87
N ASP A 273 5.83 29.60 -10.39
CA ASP A 273 6.34 28.53 -11.24
C ASP A 273 5.20 27.60 -11.64
N GLU A 274 4.28 27.32 -10.72
CA GLU A 274 3.04 26.58 -11.00
C GLU A 274 2.15 27.31 -12.02
N GLU A 275 1.83 28.59 -11.80
CA GLU A 275 1.04 29.40 -12.73
C GLU A 275 1.66 29.48 -14.15
N ALA A 276 2.98 29.44 -14.24
CA ALA A 276 3.73 29.54 -15.48
C ALA A 276 4.18 28.18 -16.04
N LYS A 277 3.81 27.07 -15.40
CA LYS A 277 4.26 25.71 -15.73
C LYS A 277 5.78 25.60 -15.90
N ARG A 278 6.54 26.19 -14.96
CA ARG A 278 8.00 26.11 -14.91
C ARG A 278 8.42 24.95 -14.00
N TYR A 279 8.81 23.85 -14.63
CA TYR A 279 9.22 22.63 -13.94
C TYR A 279 10.67 22.68 -13.46
N THR A 280 10.95 22.01 -12.35
CA THR A 280 12.30 21.80 -11.82
C THR A 280 12.51 20.31 -11.55
N PRO A 281 13.64 19.70 -11.95
CA PRO A 281 13.99 18.33 -11.54
C PRO A 281 13.94 18.15 -10.02
N VAL A 282 13.50 16.98 -9.55
CA VAL A 282 13.42 16.71 -8.09
C VAL A 282 14.79 16.77 -7.41
N GLN A 283 15.86 16.47 -8.15
CA GLN A 283 17.25 16.45 -7.70
C GLN A 283 17.73 17.82 -7.20
N ASP A 284 17.14 18.92 -7.69
CA ASP A 284 17.46 20.26 -7.20
C ASP A 284 17.07 20.45 -5.72
N PHE A 285 16.27 19.52 -5.17
CA PHE A 285 15.84 19.51 -3.79
C PHE A 285 16.57 18.49 -2.89
N ASP A 286 17.49 17.68 -3.43
CA ASP A 286 18.23 16.63 -2.68
C ASP A 286 18.79 17.15 -1.34
N GLN A 287 19.48 18.30 -1.37
CA GLN A 287 20.08 18.92 -0.18
C GLN A 287 19.08 19.29 0.95
N PHE A 288 17.79 19.42 0.61
CA PHE A 288 16.74 19.69 1.59
C PHE A 288 16.13 18.39 2.14
N LEU A 289 16.11 17.33 1.32
CA LEU A 289 15.63 16.00 1.70
C LEU A 289 16.57 15.32 2.73
N ASP A 290 17.85 15.69 2.76
CA ASP A 290 18.78 15.26 3.81
C ASP A 290 18.39 15.73 5.25
N GLN A 291 17.42 16.64 5.38
CA GLN A 291 17.02 17.26 6.65
C GLN A 291 15.69 16.73 7.20
N ASN A 292 15.48 15.41 7.18
CA ASN A 292 14.28 14.73 7.70
C ASN A 292 12.96 15.32 7.16
N PRO A 293 12.65 15.10 5.87
CA PRO A 293 11.42 15.56 5.25
C PRO A 293 10.19 15.00 5.96
N MET A 294 9.16 15.83 6.05
CA MET A 294 7.84 15.45 6.54
C MET A 294 6.90 15.29 5.35
N TYR A 295 6.47 14.06 5.11
CA TYR A 295 5.50 13.74 4.06
C TYR A 295 4.07 13.76 4.61
N MET A 296 3.13 14.15 3.76
CA MET A 296 1.73 14.26 4.11
C MET A 296 1.08 12.86 4.20
N PHE A 297 0.33 12.64 5.28
CA PHE A 297 -0.68 11.58 5.36
C PHE A 297 -2.05 12.23 5.44
N SER A 298 -3.03 11.66 4.73
CA SER A 298 -4.39 12.15 4.81
C SER A 298 -5.03 11.84 6.17
N SER A 299 -6.07 12.60 6.49
CA SER A 299 -6.88 12.33 7.68
C SER A 299 -7.65 11.01 7.54
N SER A 300 -8.04 10.61 6.32
CA SER A 300 -8.68 9.31 6.05
C SER A 300 -7.72 8.16 6.31
N GLU A 301 -6.48 8.24 5.82
CA GLU A 301 -5.49 7.18 6.03
C GLU A 301 -5.09 7.07 7.50
N THR A 302 -4.90 8.20 8.19
CA THR A 302 -4.64 8.21 9.63
C THR A 302 -5.76 7.51 10.42
N LYS A 303 -7.03 7.72 10.04
CA LYS A 303 -8.19 7.06 10.66
C LYS A 303 -8.20 5.57 10.34
N ARG A 304 -7.92 5.17 9.11
CA ARG A 304 -7.85 3.77 8.68
C ARG A 304 -6.78 3.01 9.46
N MET A 305 -5.56 3.57 9.54
CA MET A 305 -4.45 3.00 10.31
C MET A 305 -4.82 2.79 11.78
N SER A 306 -5.41 3.81 12.42
CA SER A 306 -5.85 3.70 13.82
C SER A 306 -6.93 2.63 14.00
N ALA A 307 -7.91 2.57 13.10
CA ALA A 307 -8.96 1.56 13.16
C ALA A 307 -8.40 0.13 12.99
N LEU A 308 -7.45 -0.06 12.06
CA LEU A 308 -6.77 -1.35 11.88
C LEU A 308 -5.96 -1.72 13.12
N ALA A 309 -5.17 -0.78 13.67
CA ALA A 309 -4.40 -1.01 14.89
C ALA A 309 -5.28 -1.45 16.06
N ILE A 310 -6.44 -0.80 16.23
CA ILE A 310 -7.44 -1.14 17.26
C ILE A 310 -8.04 -2.52 17.01
N GLU A 311 -8.46 -2.83 15.78
CA GLU A 311 -8.99 -4.14 15.40
C GLU A 311 -7.99 -5.27 15.73
N ARG A 312 -6.69 -4.99 15.59
CA ARG A 312 -5.62 -5.97 15.77
C ARG A 312 -4.98 -5.97 17.16
N ILE A 313 -5.53 -5.23 18.12
CA ILE A 313 -5.12 -5.29 19.54
C ILE A 313 -5.05 -6.74 20.08
N PRO A 314 -5.98 -7.67 19.78
CA PRO A 314 -5.88 -9.04 20.27
C PRO A 314 -4.54 -9.73 19.95
N TYR A 315 -3.95 -9.45 18.78
CA TYR A 315 -2.62 -9.95 18.41
C TYR A 315 -1.51 -9.35 19.28
N MET A 316 -1.56 -8.04 19.49
CA MET A 316 -0.63 -7.33 20.38
C MET A 316 -0.71 -7.86 21.81
N LEU A 317 -1.91 -8.11 22.33
CA LEU A 317 -2.11 -8.66 23.67
C LEU A 317 -1.52 -10.07 23.80
N LYS A 318 -1.76 -10.94 22.81
CA LYS A 318 -1.14 -12.27 22.76
C LYS A 318 0.39 -12.17 22.74
N ALA A 319 0.96 -11.25 21.95
CA ALA A 319 2.40 -11.06 21.89
C ALA A 319 3.00 -10.53 23.20
N PHE A 320 2.24 -9.74 23.98
CA PHE A 320 2.67 -9.21 25.28
C PHE A 320 2.83 -10.27 26.38
N GLU A 321 2.23 -11.45 26.20
CA GLU A 321 2.41 -12.60 27.10
C GLU A 321 3.86 -13.10 27.10
N ASN A 322 4.56 -12.98 25.97
CA ASN A 322 5.98 -13.29 25.85
C ASN A 322 6.85 -12.10 26.26
N LYS A 323 7.53 -12.22 27.41
CA LYS A 323 8.37 -11.15 27.98
C LYS A 323 9.69 -10.91 27.27
N ASP A 324 10.04 -11.74 26.28
CA ASP A 324 11.16 -11.45 25.37
C ASP A 324 10.79 -10.41 24.32
N ASN A 325 9.50 -10.14 24.10
CA ASN A 325 9.04 -9.13 23.14
C ASN A 325 9.10 -7.73 23.75
N THR A 326 9.48 -6.74 22.94
CA THR A 326 9.31 -5.32 23.25
C THR A 326 8.18 -4.78 22.40
N ILE A 327 7.20 -4.12 23.02
CA ILE A 327 6.04 -3.56 22.30
C ILE A 327 6.02 -2.05 22.49
N ILE A 328 5.94 -1.32 21.38
CA ILE A 328 5.70 0.12 21.40
C ILE A 328 4.33 0.41 20.77
N VAL A 329 3.60 1.34 21.36
CA VAL A 329 2.23 1.69 20.99
C VAL A 329 2.18 3.19 20.72
N LYS A 330 1.60 3.58 19.59
CA LYS A 330 1.41 4.98 19.23
C LYS A 330 0.06 5.46 19.74
N VAL A 331 0.06 6.48 20.59
CA VAL A 331 -1.16 7.02 21.21
C VAL A 331 -1.40 8.44 20.71
N GLY A 332 -2.64 8.75 20.35
CA GLY A 332 -3.06 10.10 19.96
C GLY A 332 -3.45 10.94 21.18
N LEU A 333 -2.53 11.77 21.66
CA LEU A 333 -2.71 12.67 22.80
C LEU A 333 -3.36 13.99 22.36
N ILE A 334 -4.29 14.52 23.14
CA ILE A 334 -4.86 15.85 22.89
C ILE A 334 -3.78 16.92 23.15
N THR A 335 -3.57 17.80 22.17
CA THR A 335 -2.60 18.89 22.26
C THR A 335 -3.07 20.00 23.19
N ASP A 336 -2.13 20.84 23.62
CA ASP A 336 -2.43 22.06 24.37
C ASP A 336 -3.32 23.00 23.55
N LYS A 337 -4.17 23.77 24.23
CA LYS A 337 -5.26 24.55 23.61
C LYS A 337 -4.78 25.58 22.56
N GLU A 338 -3.54 26.03 22.67
CA GLU A 338 -2.92 26.96 21.71
C GLU A 338 -2.58 26.32 20.36
N HIS A 339 -2.54 24.99 20.29
CA HIS A 339 -2.32 24.22 19.07
C HIS A 339 -3.62 23.65 18.49
N TRP A 340 -4.78 24.13 18.96
CA TRP A 340 -6.07 23.73 18.42
C TRP A 340 -6.39 24.51 17.13
N ASP A 341 -7.13 23.87 16.22
CA ASP A 341 -7.67 24.55 15.04
C ASP A 341 -9.01 25.21 15.42
N GLY A 342 -8.92 26.49 15.81
CA GLY A 342 -10.03 27.20 16.43
C GLY A 342 -10.43 26.52 17.75
N ASP A 343 -11.67 26.04 17.81
CA ASP A 343 -12.21 25.30 18.96
C ASP A 343 -12.08 23.76 18.81
N THR A 344 -11.40 23.28 17.76
CA THR A 344 -11.25 21.85 17.46
C THR A 344 -9.95 21.30 18.06
N PRO A 345 -10.03 20.39 19.06
CA PRO A 345 -8.85 19.76 19.63
C PRO A 345 -8.05 19.01 18.57
N GLN A 346 -6.75 19.23 18.55
CA GLN A 346 -5.82 18.47 17.70
C GLN A 346 -5.19 17.33 18.50
N LYS A 347 -4.67 16.33 17.78
CA LYS A 347 -3.95 15.21 18.40
C LYS A 347 -2.50 15.17 17.94
N GLU A 348 -1.60 15.01 18.89
CA GLU A 348 -0.22 14.59 18.63
C GLU A 348 -0.13 13.08 18.80
N HIS A 349 0.40 12.39 17.79
CA HIS A 349 0.52 10.93 17.83
C HIS A 349 1.94 10.51 18.17
N ILE A 350 2.13 9.94 19.34
CA ILE A 350 3.46 9.73 19.93
C ILE A 350 3.64 8.29 20.44
N TRP A 351 4.86 7.78 20.38
CA TRP A 351 5.19 6.40 20.73
C TRP A 351 5.41 6.23 22.24
N PHE A 352 4.88 5.15 22.79
CA PHE A 352 5.05 4.71 24.18
C PHE A 352 5.52 3.25 24.20
N GLU A 353 6.34 2.86 25.17
CA GLU A 353 6.65 1.46 25.45
C GLU A 353 5.58 0.85 26.35
N LEU A 354 4.98 -0.27 25.94
CA LEU A 354 3.94 -0.97 26.68
C LEU A 354 4.54 -1.65 27.92
N LYS A 355 4.06 -1.27 29.11
CA LYS A 355 4.52 -1.81 30.40
C LYS A 355 3.55 -2.79 31.04
N ASP A 356 2.25 -2.55 30.89
CA ASP A 356 1.20 -3.40 31.45
C ASP A 356 -0.10 -3.26 30.66
N VAL A 357 -1.01 -4.23 30.79
CA VAL A 357 -2.34 -4.22 30.18
C VAL A 357 -3.39 -4.33 31.28
N LYS A 358 -4.38 -3.44 31.23
CA LYS A 358 -5.55 -3.44 32.09
C LYS A 358 -6.80 -3.61 31.24
N ASP A 359 -7.93 -3.86 31.89
CA ASP A 359 -9.21 -4.01 31.19
C ASP A 359 -9.49 -2.75 30.33
N GLY A 360 -9.57 -2.93 29.01
CA GLY A 360 -9.78 -1.87 28.02
C GLY A 360 -8.69 -0.81 27.89
N SER A 361 -7.51 -0.97 28.51
CA SER A 361 -6.46 0.06 28.53
C SER A 361 -5.05 -0.51 28.62
N ILE A 362 -4.06 0.31 28.24
CA ILE A 362 -2.64 0.04 28.42
C ILE A 362 -2.05 0.93 29.49
N VAL A 363 -1.02 0.46 30.18
CA VAL A 363 -0.08 1.29 30.93
C VAL A 363 1.20 1.35 30.12
N ALA A 364 1.64 2.55 29.75
CA ALA A 364 2.74 2.72 28.82
C ALA A 364 3.63 3.92 29.21
N GLU A 365 4.92 3.81 28.90
CA GLU A 365 5.95 4.80 29.22
C GLU A 365 6.35 5.56 27.96
N LEU A 366 6.36 6.90 28.02
CA LEU A 366 6.62 7.74 26.87
C LEU A 366 8.08 7.65 26.39
N THR A 367 8.32 7.39 25.11
CA THR A 367 9.68 7.14 24.59
C THR A 367 10.40 8.38 24.07
N GLN A 368 9.69 9.48 23.82
CA GLN A 368 10.21 10.70 23.21
C GLN A 368 9.52 11.95 23.76
N GLU A 369 10.15 13.12 23.63
CA GLU A 369 9.52 14.38 24.06
C GLU A 369 8.34 14.76 23.15
N PRO A 370 7.19 15.19 23.70
CA PRO A 370 6.10 15.74 22.91
C PRO A 370 6.45 17.13 22.38
N TYR A 371 5.91 17.48 21.22
CA TYR A 371 6.02 18.82 20.66
C TYR A 371 4.95 19.78 21.20
N TYR A 372 3.74 19.27 21.44
CA TYR A 372 2.53 20.08 21.66
C TYR A 372 1.74 19.68 22.90
N VAL A 373 2.30 18.85 23.78
CA VAL A 373 1.68 18.38 25.01
C VAL A 373 2.61 18.65 26.20
N SER A 374 2.50 19.83 26.81
CA SER A 374 3.38 20.26 27.89
C SER A 374 3.22 19.49 29.22
N GLY A 375 2.13 18.75 29.38
CA GLY A 375 1.78 18.03 30.61
C GLY A 375 2.49 16.69 30.83
N ILE A 376 3.32 16.24 29.87
CA ILE A 376 4.03 14.96 29.92
C ILE A 376 5.43 15.13 29.31
N LYS A 377 6.39 14.31 29.75
CA LYS A 377 7.76 14.27 29.21
C LYS A 377 8.25 12.84 29.01
N ALA A 378 9.34 12.68 28.27
CA ALA A 378 9.94 11.36 28.06
C ALA A 378 10.23 10.63 29.39
N GLY A 379 9.89 9.34 29.45
CA GLY A 379 9.97 8.50 30.64
C GLY A 379 8.76 8.57 31.59
N ASP A 380 7.81 9.46 31.36
CA ASP A 380 6.56 9.45 32.14
C ASP A 380 5.70 8.24 31.77
N THR A 381 5.07 7.63 32.78
CA THR A 381 4.14 6.51 32.60
C THR A 381 2.69 6.99 32.71
N GLY A 382 1.87 6.64 31.73
CA GLY A 382 0.44 6.94 31.71
C GLY A 382 -0.43 5.68 31.58
N THR A 383 -1.75 5.85 31.75
CA THR A 383 -2.75 4.82 31.41
C THR A 383 -3.63 5.37 30.30
N TYR A 384 -3.74 4.62 29.20
CA TYR A 384 -4.43 5.06 27.98
C TYR A 384 -5.45 4.01 27.54
N PRO A 385 -6.68 4.41 27.19
CA PRO A 385 -7.67 3.47 26.67
C PRO A 385 -7.24 2.96 25.29
N PHE A 386 -7.67 1.75 24.93
CA PHE A 386 -7.41 1.18 23.61
C PHE A 386 -7.91 2.07 22.46
N SER A 387 -8.96 2.86 22.68
CA SER A 387 -9.50 3.80 21.69
C SER A 387 -8.56 4.95 21.33
N ASP A 388 -7.52 5.21 22.12
CA ASP A 388 -6.51 6.24 21.81
C ASP A 388 -5.31 5.66 21.05
N ILE A 389 -5.27 4.34 20.84
CA ILE A 389 -4.22 3.67 20.07
C ILE A 389 -4.42 3.97 18.59
N THR A 390 -3.35 4.40 17.95
CA THR A 390 -3.33 4.80 16.54
C THR A 390 -2.39 3.97 15.70
N ASP A 391 -1.45 3.26 16.33
CA ASP A 391 -0.58 2.25 15.73
C ASP A 391 0.11 1.44 16.84
N TRP A 392 0.76 0.32 16.51
CA TRP A 392 1.65 -0.41 17.40
C TRP A 392 2.73 -1.17 16.64
N LEU A 393 3.88 -1.42 17.28
CA LEU A 393 4.97 -2.24 16.75
C LEU A 393 5.40 -3.24 17.81
N ILE A 394 5.61 -4.49 17.38
CA ILE A 394 6.11 -5.57 18.23
C ILE A 394 7.48 -5.97 17.71
N PHE A 395 8.49 -5.78 18.56
CA PHE A 395 9.84 -6.27 18.32
C PHE A 395 9.98 -7.64 18.98
N THR A 396 10.10 -8.67 18.15
CA THR A 396 10.48 -10.02 18.56
C THR A 396 11.99 -10.20 18.35
N LYS A 397 12.53 -11.39 18.67
CA LYS A 397 13.94 -11.70 18.40
C LYS A 397 14.31 -11.66 16.91
N GLU A 398 13.34 -11.97 16.05
CA GLU A 398 13.59 -12.21 14.62
C GLU A 398 12.96 -11.14 13.74
N ASN A 399 11.85 -10.54 14.18
CA ASN A 399 10.99 -9.70 13.35
C ASN A 399 10.49 -8.45 14.09
N ARG A 400 10.26 -7.40 13.31
CA ARG A 400 9.41 -6.26 13.68
C ARG A 400 8.04 -6.47 13.03
N ILE A 401 6.99 -6.54 13.85
CA ILE A 401 5.63 -6.84 13.42
C ILE A 401 4.75 -5.61 13.61
N THR A 402 3.94 -5.30 12.60
CA THR A 402 2.97 -4.20 12.55
C THR A 402 1.53 -4.75 12.61
N PRO A 403 0.48 -3.92 12.69
CA PRO A 403 -0.89 -4.38 12.56
C PRO A 403 -1.18 -5.08 11.22
N ASP A 404 -0.47 -4.68 10.16
CA ASP A 404 -0.58 -5.23 8.80
C ASP A 404 0.01 -6.65 8.74
N ASP A 405 1.07 -6.90 9.52
CA ASP A 405 1.80 -8.17 9.57
C ASP A 405 1.36 -9.10 10.70
N ALA A 406 0.20 -8.82 11.32
CA ALA A 406 -0.25 -9.53 12.51
C ALA A 406 -0.43 -11.05 12.29
N TYR A 407 -0.59 -11.50 11.04
CA TYR A 407 -0.66 -12.92 10.66
C TYR A 407 0.61 -13.70 11.04
N LEU A 408 1.76 -13.03 11.19
CA LEU A 408 3.01 -13.65 11.65
C LEU A 408 2.94 -14.15 13.11
N LEU A 409 1.93 -13.71 13.88
CA LEU A 409 1.70 -14.14 15.27
C LEU A 409 0.74 -15.34 15.39
N GLU A 410 0.21 -15.81 14.25
CA GLU A 410 -0.63 -17.01 14.16
C GLU A 410 0.17 -18.30 13.95
N MET A 411 1.50 -18.20 13.86
CA MET A 411 2.42 -19.33 13.69
C MET A 411 2.41 -20.32 14.86
#